data_AF-A0A6A9SZS9-F1
#
_entry.id   AF-A0A6A9SZS9-F1
#
_cell.length_a   1.000
_cell.length_b   1.000
_cell.length_c   1.000
_cell.angle_alpha   90.00
_cell.angle_beta   90.00
_cell.angle_gamma   90.00
#
_symmetry.space_group_name_H-M   'P 1'
#
loop_
_entity.id
_entity.type
_entity.pdbx_description
1 polymer ?
#
loop_
_entity_poly.entity_id
_entity_poly.type
_entity_poly.pdbx_seq_one_letter_code
_entity_poly.pdbx_strand_id
1 'polypeptide(L)'
;MDERTVLGLLADRLPAAGDDAAVVDGLAVTTDMLHERTDFPAGTTRYTAGWRAVGASLSDLAAMGAEPVGAVAVYAAPAFE
;
A
#
# COMPACT_ATOMS: atom_id res chain seq x y z
N MET A 1 4.51 -20.94 -4.83
CA MET A 1 3.23 -20.26 -5.06
C MET A 1 3.56 -18.81 -5.33
N ASP A 2 3.16 -18.27 -6.48
CA ASP A 2 3.39 -16.87 -6.81
C ASP A 2 2.23 -15.99 -6.32
N GLU A 3 2.40 -14.67 -6.42
CA GLU A 3 1.43 -13.67 -5.99
C GLU A 3 0.05 -13.90 -6.63
N ARG A 4 -0.01 -14.09 -7.95
CA ARG A 4 -1.27 -14.30 -8.67
C ARG A 4 -2.02 -15.53 -8.18
N THR A 5 -1.31 -16.59 -7.85
CA THR A 5 -1.91 -17.80 -7.28
C THR A 5 -2.55 -17.52 -5.92
N VAL A 6 -1.86 -16.78 -5.05
CA VAL A 6 -2.41 -16.40 -3.73
C VAL A 6 -3.63 -15.49 -3.89
N LEU A 7 -3.56 -14.50 -4.78
CA LEU A 7 -4.67 -13.58 -5.05
C LEU A 7 -5.90 -14.33 -5.57
N GLY A 8 -5.72 -15.33 -6.45
CA GLY A 8 -6.83 -16.19 -6.89
C GLY A 8 -7.49 -16.95 -5.74
N LEU A 9 -6.71 -17.53 -4.83
CA LEU A 9 -7.23 -18.21 -3.64
C LEU A 9 -7.97 -17.25 -2.70
N LEU A 10 -7.51 -16.01 -2.58
CA LEU A 10 -8.18 -14.98 -1.77
C LEU A 10 -9.49 -14.52 -2.41
N ALA A 11 -9.51 -14.30 -3.73
CA ALA A 11 -10.70 -13.88 -4.45
C ALA A 11 -11.86 -14.90 -4.30
N ASP A 12 -11.53 -16.21 -4.29
CA ASP A 12 -12.52 -17.27 -4.05
C ASP A 12 -13.15 -17.22 -2.65
N ARG A 13 -12.44 -16.66 -1.66
CA ARG A 13 -12.87 -16.62 -0.25
C ARG A 13 -13.40 -15.24 0.18
N LEU A 14 -12.95 -14.19 -0.48
CA LEU A 14 -13.28 -12.78 -0.22
C LEU A 14 -13.67 -12.14 -1.56
N PRO A 15 -14.88 -12.39 -2.06
CA PRO A 15 -15.30 -11.93 -3.40
C PRO A 15 -15.40 -10.40 -3.53
N ALA A 16 -15.38 -9.67 -2.42
CA ALA A 16 -15.33 -8.21 -2.40
C ALA A 16 -13.90 -7.64 -2.51
N ALA A 17 -12.86 -8.49 -2.49
CA ALA A 17 -11.48 -8.08 -2.69
C ALA A 17 -11.12 -8.01 -4.19
N GLY A 18 -10.05 -7.29 -4.51
CA GLY A 18 -9.47 -7.25 -5.86
C GLY A 18 -9.54 -5.89 -6.57
N ASP A 19 -10.13 -4.89 -5.93
CA ASP A 19 -10.04 -3.47 -6.35
C ASP A 19 -8.84 -2.79 -5.65
N ASP A 20 -8.53 -1.54 -6.03
CA ASP A 20 -7.38 -0.80 -5.50
C ASP A 20 -7.51 -0.44 -4.00
N ALA A 21 -8.73 -0.36 -3.47
CA ALA A 21 -8.97 -0.20 -2.04
C ALA A 21 -10.25 -0.91 -1.59
N ALA A 22 -10.32 -1.26 -0.30
CA ALA A 22 -11.55 -1.74 0.31
C ALA A 22 -12.45 -0.57 0.73
N VAL A 23 -13.73 -0.61 0.37
CA VAL A 23 -14.72 0.39 0.83
C VAL A 23 -15.47 -0.15 2.05
N VAL A 24 -15.32 0.51 3.19
CA VAL A 24 -15.98 0.17 4.45
C VAL A 24 -16.76 1.39 4.94
N ASP A 25 -18.09 1.27 5.01
CA ASP A 25 -18.99 2.36 5.43
C ASP A 25 -18.74 3.70 4.69
N GLY A 26 -18.38 3.62 3.41
CA GLY A 26 -18.08 4.77 2.55
C GLY A 26 -16.65 5.32 2.67
N LEU A 27 -15.81 4.73 3.54
CA LEU A 27 -14.39 5.05 3.64
C LEU A 27 -13.58 4.06 2.78
N ALA A 28 -12.79 4.58 1.84
CA ALA A 28 -11.83 3.78 1.10
C ALA A 28 -10.56 3.58 1.94
N VAL A 29 -10.12 2.33 2.08
CA VAL A 29 -8.96 1.94 2.88
C VAL A 29 -8.04 1.07 2.02
N THR A 30 -6.79 1.51 1.88
CA THR A 30 -5.72 0.75 1.23
C THR A 30 -4.49 0.69 2.15
N THR A 31 -3.58 -0.23 1.87
CA THR A 31 -2.30 -0.35 2.56
C THR A 31 -1.24 -0.87 1.61
N ASP A 32 -0.08 -0.21 1.63
CA ASP A 32 1.12 -0.65 0.92
C ASP A 32 2.28 -0.91 1.86
N MET A 33 3.17 -1.79 1.43
CA MET A 33 4.47 -1.98 2.06
C MET A 33 5.57 -1.86 1.02
N LEU A 34 6.45 -0.87 1.21
CA LEU A 34 7.65 -0.70 0.40
C LEU A 34 8.86 -1.21 1.19
N HIS A 35 9.67 -2.05 0.56
CA HIS A 35 10.87 -2.65 1.12
C HIS A 35 12.11 -1.97 0.56
N GLU A 36 13.08 -1.70 1.43
CA GLU A 36 14.34 -1.04 1.08
C GLU A 36 15.07 -1.72 -0.09
N ARG A 37 15.07 -3.05 -0.10
CA ARG A 37 15.83 -3.83 -1.09
C ARG A 37 15.20 -3.85 -2.49
N THR A 38 13.91 -3.61 -2.61
CA THR A 38 13.17 -3.81 -3.87
C THR A 38 12.57 -2.52 -4.41
N ASP A 39 12.10 -1.65 -3.53
CA ASP A 39 11.24 -0.52 -3.91
C ASP A 39 11.97 0.82 -3.92
N PHE A 40 13.17 0.88 -3.32
CA PHE A 40 14.00 2.07 -3.24
C PHE A 40 15.36 1.83 -3.91
N PRO A 41 15.64 2.48 -5.06
CA PRO A 41 16.96 2.45 -5.67
C PRO A 41 18.05 2.98 -4.74
N ALA A 42 19.29 2.51 -4.94
CA ALA A 42 20.45 2.99 -4.19
C ALA A 42 20.58 4.53 -4.30
N GLY A 43 20.81 5.18 -3.15
CA GLY A 43 20.88 6.64 -3.06
C GLY A 43 19.54 7.35 -2.79
N THR A 44 18.43 6.62 -2.73
CA THR A 44 17.14 7.19 -2.28
C THR A 44 17.25 7.68 -0.83
N THR A 45 16.95 8.96 -0.60
CA THR A 45 16.97 9.53 0.76
C THR A 45 15.77 9.04 1.58
N ARG A 46 15.87 9.04 2.91
CA ARG A 46 14.74 8.72 3.80
C ARG A 46 13.52 9.62 3.55
N TYR A 47 13.75 10.90 3.26
CA TYR A 47 12.69 11.86 2.93
C TYR A 47 11.95 11.46 1.63
N THR A 48 12.70 11.15 0.57
CA THR A 48 12.14 10.68 -0.70
C THR A 48 11.42 9.35 -0.55
N ALA A 49 11.99 8.42 0.24
CA ALA A 49 11.38 7.13 0.53
C ALA A 49 10.05 7.31 1.28
N GLY A 50 9.99 8.21 2.26
CA GLY A 50 8.76 8.55 2.97
C GLY A 50 7.66 9.10 2.05
N TRP A 51 8.02 10.03 1.16
CA TRP A 51 7.08 10.55 0.15
C TRP A 51 6.56 9.45 -0.78
N ARG A 52 7.45 8.57 -1.25
CA ARG A 52 7.07 7.45 -2.12
C ARG A 52 6.18 6.44 -1.38
N ALA A 53 6.47 6.17 -0.11
CA ALA A 53 5.68 5.24 0.70
C ALA A 53 4.25 5.73 0.90
N VAL A 54 4.05 7.01 1.21
CA VAL A 54 2.70 7.59 1.29
C VAL A 54 2.06 7.70 -0.10
N GLY A 55 2.85 8.06 -1.11
CA GLY A 55 2.37 8.25 -2.48
C GLY A 55 1.81 6.98 -3.13
N ALA A 56 2.33 5.80 -2.78
CA ALA A 56 1.78 4.52 -3.25
C ALA A 56 0.30 4.38 -2.82
N SER A 57 0.02 4.47 -1.52
CA SER A 57 -1.35 4.34 -1.02
C SER A 57 -2.27 5.48 -1.44
N LEU A 58 -1.74 6.70 -1.63
CA LEU A 58 -2.53 7.79 -2.21
C LEU A 58 -2.91 7.52 -3.68
N SER A 59 -2.10 6.77 -4.43
CA SER A 59 -2.40 6.45 -5.82
C SER A 59 -3.59 5.49 -5.95
N ASP A 60 -3.72 4.52 -5.06
CA ASP A 60 -4.88 3.64 -4.96
C ASP A 60 -6.16 4.43 -4.64
N LEU A 61 -6.10 5.33 -3.64
CA LEU A 61 -7.24 6.19 -3.31
C LEU A 61 -7.66 7.05 -4.50
N ALA A 62 -6.69 7.59 -5.26
CA ALA A 62 -6.97 8.33 -6.48
C ALA A 62 -7.62 7.46 -7.56
N ALA A 63 -7.19 6.21 -7.72
CA ALA A 63 -7.80 5.24 -8.65
C ALA A 63 -9.26 4.94 -8.28
N MET A 64 -9.55 4.87 -6.99
CA MET A 64 -10.91 4.72 -6.45
C MET A 64 -11.76 6.00 -6.49
N GLY A 65 -11.18 7.13 -6.90
CA GLY A 65 -11.85 8.44 -6.85
C GLY A 65 -12.16 8.92 -5.43
N ALA A 66 -11.44 8.41 -4.44
CA ALA A 66 -11.63 8.73 -3.03
C ALA A 66 -10.84 9.97 -2.62
N GLU A 67 -11.43 10.81 -1.77
CA GLU A 67 -10.74 11.94 -1.14
C GLU A 67 -9.92 11.44 0.06
N PRO A 68 -8.59 11.62 0.09
CA PRO A 68 -7.77 11.21 1.22
C PRO A 68 -8.03 12.06 2.46
N VAL A 69 -8.42 11.43 3.56
CA VAL A 69 -8.69 12.12 4.86
C VAL A 69 -7.56 11.96 5.88
N GLY A 70 -6.62 11.05 5.64
CA GLY A 70 -5.48 10.79 6.53
C GLY A 70 -4.63 9.62 6.03
N ALA A 71 -3.47 9.45 6.66
CA ALA A 71 -2.56 8.33 6.39
C ALA A 71 -2.08 7.72 7.71
N VAL A 72 -1.99 6.39 7.73
CA VAL A 72 -1.38 5.62 8.82
C VAL A 72 -0.17 4.91 8.24
N ALA A 73 0.98 5.05 8.88
CA ALA A 73 2.22 4.44 8.44
C ALA A 73 2.74 3.45 9.48
N VAL A 74 3.20 2.29 9.02
CA VAL A 74 4.00 1.35 9.81
C VAL A 74 5.41 1.40 9.28
N TYR A 75 6.35 1.75 10.16
CA TYR A 75 7.76 1.83 9.82
C TYR A 75 8.53 0.73 10.54
N ALA A 76 9.29 -0.06 9.78
CA ALA A 76 10.15 -1.10 10.31
C ALA A 76 11.61 -0.76 10.01
N ALA A 77 12.42 -0.66 11.05
CA ALA A 77 13.86 -0.53 10.95
C ALA A 77 14.56 -1.35 12.03
N PRO A 78 15.76 -1.89 11.74
CA PRO A 78 16.54 -2.60 12.75
C PRO A 78 17.07 -1.68 13.85
N ALA A 79 17.20 -0.37 13.60
CA ALA A 79 17.54 0.66 14.57
C ALA A 79 16.91 2.02 14.20
N PHE A 80 16.68 2.86 15.20
CA PHE A 80 16.26 4.25 15.05
C PHE A 80 17.46 5.17 15.35
N GLU A 81 17.73 6.12 14.46
CA GLU A 81 18.66 7.22 14.68
C GLU A 81 17.91 8.48 15.11
#